data_AF-A0AAV5SUU7-F1
#
_entry.id   AF-A0AAV5SUU7-F1
#
_cell.length_a   1.000
_cell.length_b   1.000
_cell.length_c   1.000
_cell.angle_alpha   90.00
_cell.angle_beta   90.00
_cell.angle_gamma   90.00
#
_symmetry.space_group_name_H-M   'P 1'
#
loop_
_entity.id
_entity.type
_entity.pdbx_description
1 polymer ?
#
loop_
_entity_poly.entity_id
_entity_poly.type
_entity_poly.pdbx_seq_one_letter_code
_entity_poly.pdbx_strand_id
1 'polypeptide(L)'
;LIPQPSSPFIKMLRVACFFTVISLASAAILPRGFAVVAAPAKAEACVDTQSADICTPVTCNAMPSLGFDMCRKSCGWCELSAPPCTNAAADATCDAYKAANQCASPSVTANCAKSCGICTDTPAPPTPQDPSCKNAAADKTCDAYKAENQCGSASVIVNCKKSCGLC
;
A
#
# COMPACT_ATOMS: atom_id res chain seq x y z
N LEU A 1 72.48 -2.33 -21.61
CA LEU A 1 71.94 -3.49 -22.35
C LEU A 1 70.43 -3.32 -22.46
N ILE A 2 69.98 -3.32 -23.71
CA ILE A 2 68.59 -3.36 -24.24
C ILE A 2 68.00 -4.78 -23.97
N PRO A 3 66.73 -5.16 -24.27
CA PRO A 3 65.55 -4.39 -24.72
C PRO A 3 64.18 -4.78 -24.11
N GLN A 4 63.21 -3.92 -24.43
CA GLN A 4 61.75 -4.16 -24.49
C GLN A 4 61.38 -5.29 -25.48
N PRO A 5 60.24 -5.99 -25.30
CA PRO A 5 59.61 -6.73 -26.39
C PRO A 5 58.56 -5.89 -27.13
N SER A 6 58.57 -6.11 -28.44
CA SER A 6 57.91 -5.46 -29.56
C SER A 6 56.49 -6.00 -29.86
N SER A 7 55.60 -5.12 -30.34
CA SER A 7 54.44 -5.39 -31.24
C SER A 7 54.89 -6.16 -32.51
N PRO A 8 54.03 -6.81 -33.37
CA PRO A 8 52.84 -6.20 -34.03
C PRO A 8 51.74 -7.14 -34.65
N PHE A 9 50.70 -6.50 -35.25
CA PHE A 9 49.99 -6.87 -36.49
C PHE A 9 49.12 -8.17 -36.58
N ILE A 10 47.83 -8.03 -36.96
CA ILE A 10 47.24 -8.55 -38.23
C ILE A 10 45.70 -8.31 -38.30
N LYS A 11 45.32 -7.49 -39.29
CA LYS A 11 44.19 -7.54 -40.25
C LYS A 11 42.77 -7.85 -39.72
N MET A 12 41.85 -6.89 -39.82
CA MET A 12 40.99 -6.67 -40.99
C MET A 12 40.37 -7.97 -41.56
N LEU A 13 39.08 -8.19 -41.30
CA LEU A 13 38.21 -8.76 -42.32
C LEU A 13 36.84 -8.08 -42.30
N ARG A 14 36.64 -7.25 -43.32
CA ARG A 14 35.35 -6.76 -43.79
C ARG A 14 34.55 -7.95 -44.32
N VAL A 15 33.30 -8.10 -43.90
CA VAL A 15 32.28 -8.75 -44.72
C VAL A 15 31.11 -7.79 -44.80
N ALA A 16 30.99 -7.18 -45.97
CA ALA A 16 29.84 -6.42 -46.42
C ALA A 16 29.01 -7.29 -47.39
N CYS A 17 27.78 -6.85 -47.61
CA CYS A 17 26.75 -7.36 -48.54
C CYS A 17 25.96 -8.56 -47.99
N PHE A 18 24.62 -8.56 -47.99
CA PHE A 18 23.74 -8.17 -49.09
C PHE A 18 22.40 -7.58 -48.62
N PHE A 19 21.89 -6.71 -49.49
CA PHE A 19 20.55 -6.15 -49.56
C PHE A 19 19.45 -7.22 -49.48
N THR A 20 18.39 -6.94 -48.71
CA THR A 20 17.02 -7.11 -49.20
C THR A 20 16.12 -6.07 -48.54
N VAL A 21 15.65 -5.15 -49.38
CA VAL A 21 14.57 -4.21 -49.13
C VAL A 21 13.28 -5.03 -49.17
N ILE A 22 12.55 -5.11 -48.05
CA ILE A 22 11.15 -5.53 -48.08
C ILE A 22 10.33 -4.34 -47.56
N SER A 23 9.99 -3.45 -48.49
CA SER A 23 8.81 -2.61 -48.37
C SER A 23 7.59 -3.50 -48.57
N LEU A 24 6.85 -3.74 -47.49
CA LEU A 24 5.45 -4.16 -47.56
C LEU A 24 4.63 -3.15 -46.77
N ALA A 25 3.86 -2.38 -47.53
CA ALA A 25 2.81 -1.53 -47.04
C ALA A 25 1.73 -2.35 -46.32
N SER A 26 0.96 -1.63 -45.49
CA SER A 26 -0.34 -2.01 -44.92
C SER A 26 -0.28 -2.72 -43.58
N ALA A 27 -0.49 -1.97 -42.50
CA ALA A 27 -1.77 -1.96 -41.78
C ALA A 27 -1.61 -1.15 -40.50
N ALA A 28 -2.35 -0.05 -40.42
CA ALA A 28 -2.64 0.59 -39.15
C ALA A 28 -3.41 -0.41 -38.27
N ILE A 29 -2.71 -1.02 -37.32
CA ILE A 29 -3.33 -1.70 -36.19
C ILE A 29 -2.93 -0.87 -34.98
N LEU A 30 -3.83 0.04 -34.60
CA LEU A 30 -3.84 0.65 -33.27
C LEU A 30 -3.68 -0.49 -32.25
N PRO A 31 -2.64 -0.52 -31.40
CA PRO A 31 -2.76 -1.24 -30.16
C PRO A 31 -3.87 -0.52 -29.39
N ARG A 32 -5.05 -1.15 -29.45
CA ARG A 32 -6.20 -0.90 -28.60
C ARG A 32 -5.71 -0.46 -27.24
N GLY A 33 -6.24 0.69 -26.79
CA GLY A 33 -5.91 1.27 -25.50
C GLY A 33 -5.79 0.18 -24.45
N PHE A 34 -4.60 0.07 -23.88
CA PHE A 34 -4.47 -0.40 -22.52
C PHE A 34 -5.22 0.62 -21.67
N ALA A 35 -6.52 0.40 -21.50
CA ALA A 35 -7.19 0.85 -20.30
C ALA A 35 -6.40 0.20 -19.17
N VAL A 36 -5.52 0.99 -18.55
CA VAL A 36 -5.04 0.70 -17.21
C VAL A 36 -6.31 0.74 -16.37
N VAL A 37 -6.96 -0.42 -16.25
CA VAL A 37 -7.90 -0.67 -15.18
C VAL A 37 -7.02 -0.58 -13.95
N ALA A 38 -6.97 0.62 -13.36
CA ALA A 38 -6.61 0.78 -11.98
C ALA A 38 -7.57 -0.14 -11.23
N ALA A 39 -7.11 -1.35 -10.96
CA ALA A 39 -7.82 -2.26 -10.08
C ALA A 39 -8.11 -1.44 -8.82
N PRO A 40 -9.36 -1.42 -8.32
CA PRO A 40 -9.63 -0.80 -7.03
C PRO A 40 -8.62 -1.41 -6.07
N ALA A 41 -7.90 -0.56 -5.35
CA ALA A 41 -6.90 -0.95 -4.35
C ALA A 41 -7.55 -2.04 -3.49
N LYS A 42 -7.21 -3.28 -3.83
CA LYS A 42 -7.79 -4.48 -3.27
C LYS A 42 -7.39 -4.40 -1.81
N ALA A 43 -8.38 -4.33 -0.91
CA ALA A 43 -8.18 -4.35 0.54
C ALA A 43 -6.89 -5.13 0.85
N GLU A 44 -5.83 -4.39 1.21
CA GLU A 44 -4.49 -4.95 1.29
C GLU A 44 -4.58 -6.22 2.11
N ALA A 45 -4.31 -7.36 1.47
CA ALA A 45 -4.35 -8.65 2.13
C ALA A 45 -3.54 -8.49 3.42
N CYS A 46 -4.14 -8.77 4.58
CA CYS A 46 -3.45 -8.55 5.84
C CYS A 46 -2.28 -9.53 5.95
N VAL A 47 -1.11 -9.05 5.58
CA VAL A 47 0.13 -9.80 5.55
C VAL A 47 1.24 -8.93 6.11
N ASP A 48 2.25 -9.58 6.67
CA ASP A 48 3.51 -8.91 6.97
C ASP A 48 4.34 -8.92 5.69
N THR A 49 4.89 -7.75 5.33
CA THR A 49 5.83 -7.62 4.20
C THR A 49 7.28 -7.80 4.65
N GLN A 50 7.52 -7.80 5.96
CA GLN A 50 8.82 -8.04 6.59
C GLN A 50 8.89 -9.38 7.32
N SER A 51 10.11 -9.80 7.68
CA SER A 51 10.34 -11.01 8.45
C SER A 51 9.83 -10.88 9.88
N ALA A 52 9.53 -12.04 10.50
CA ALA A 52 9.10 -12.11 11.89
C ALA A 52 10.11 -11.49 12.88
N ASP A 53 11.41 -11.48 12.53
CA ASP A 53 12.46 -10.84 13.34
C ASP A 53 12.34 -9.31 13.38
N ILE A 54 11.72 -8.71 12.35
CA ILE A 54 11.43 -7.27 12.30
C ILE A 54 10.06 -6.99 12.89
N CYS A 55 9.08 -7.85 12.63
CA CYS A 55 7.71 -7.72 13.11
C CYS A 55 7.55 -8.18 14.56
N THR A 56 8.25 -7.49 15.46
CA THR A 56 8.24 -7.73 16.90
C THR A 56 7.31 -6.76 17.62
N PRO A 57 6.95 -7.03 18.90
CA PRO A 57 6.20 -6.08 19.72
C PRO A 57 6.86 -4.71 19.82
N VAL A 58 8.19 -4.62 19.71
CA VAL A 58 8.90 -3.33 19.73
C VAL A 58 8.53 -2.50 18.51
N THR A 59 8.53 -3.10 17.32
CA THR A 59 8.11 -2.42 16.09
C THR A 59 6.67 -1.94 16.17
N CYS A 60 5.75 -2.79 16.67
CA CYS A 60 4.35 -2.42 16.82
C CYS A 60 4.14 -1.27 17.84
N ASN A 61 4.88 -1.24 18.95
CA ASN A 61 4.64 -0.23 19.99
C ASN A 61 5.46 1.05 19.80
N ALA A 62 6.71 0.93 19.38
CA ALA A 62 7.62 2.08 19.25
C ALA A 62 7.54 2.76 17.88
N MET A 63 7.11 2.04 16.85
CA MET A 63 7.08 2.52 15.46
C MET A 63 5.74 2.17 14.78
N PRO A 64 4.61 2.69 15.27
CA PRO A 64 3.29 2.29 14.80
C PRO A 64 3.06 2.53 13.31
N SER A 65 3.64 3.59 12.72
CA SER A 65 3.56 3.80 11.27
C SER A 65 4.27 2.68 10.49
N LEU A 66 5.51 2.34 10.87
CA LEU A 66 6.27 1.27 10.22
C LEU A 66 5.61 -0.09 10.44
N GLY A 67 5.09 -0.35 11.64
CA GLY A 67 4.36 -1.56 11.96
C GLY A 67 3.09 -1.70 11.12
N PHE A 68 2.42 -0.59 10.80
CA PHE A 68 1.20 -0.59 10.00
C PHE A 68 1.49 -0.88 8.52
N ASP A 69 2.55 -0.29 7.97
CA ASP A 69 2.94 -0.52 6.58
C ASP A 69 3.52 -1.93 6.35
N MET A 70 4.19 -2.51 7.34
CA MET A 70 5.03 -3.70 7.11
C MET A 70 4.68 -4.93 7.95
N CYS A 71 4.02 -4.75 9.07
CA CYS A 71 3.81 -5.78 10.09
C CYS A 71 2.36 -5.88 10.53
N ARG A 72 1.42 -5.52 9.64
CA ARG A 72 -0.01 -5.39 9.95
C ARG A 72 -0.62 -6.66 10.53
N LYS A 73 -0.18 -7.83 10.07
CA LYS A 73 -0.68 -9.11 10.56
C LYS A 73 -0.08 -9.44 11.94
N SER A 74 1.23 -9.34 12.08
CA SER A 74 1.94 -9.59 13.35
C SER A 74 1.55 -8.62 14.46
N CYS A 75 1.25 -7.37 14.11
CA CYS A 75 0.77 -6.36 15.07
C CYS A 75 -0.74 -6.46 15.34
N GLY A 76 -1.48 -7.33 14.64
CA GLY A 76 -2.93 -7.50 14.83
C GLY A 76 -3.77 -6.32 14.32
N TRP A 77 -3.27 -5.59 13.31
CA TRP A 77 -3.86 -4.36 12.76
C TRP A 77 -4.55 -4.58 11.41
N CYS A 78 -4.97 -5.80 11.11
CA CYS A 78 -5.63 -6.15 9.86
C CYS A 78 -6.88 -5.32 9.58
N GLU A 79 -7.67 -5.03 10.62
CA GLU A 79 -8.95 -4.32 10.54
C GLU A 79 -8.80 -2.80 10.68
N LEU A 80 -7.58 -2.32 10.95
CA LEU A 80 -7.32 -0.90 11.05
C LEU A 80 -7.11 -0.30 9.66
N SER A 81 -7.77 0.83 9.41
CA SER A 81 -7.58 1.62 8.18
C SER A 81 -6.43 2.63 8.28
N ALA A 82 -5.85 2.79 9.46
CA ALA A 82 -4.71 3.66 9.75
C ALA A 82 -3.89 3.11 10.94
N PRO A 83 -2.60 3.47 11.08
CA PRO A 83 -1.81 3.10 12.26
C PRO A 83 -2.50 3.56 13.56
N PRO A 84 -2.42 2.78 14.64
CA PRO A 84 -3.01 3.17 15.92
C PRO A 84 -2.35 4.45 16.44
N CYS A 85 -3.16 5.41 16.88
CA CYS A 85 -2.63 6.66 17.41
C CYS A 85 -2.23 6.48 18.88
N THR A 86 -0.94 6.27 19.10
CA THR A 86 -0.38 6.02 20.43
C THR A 86 0.87 6.88 20.66
N ASN A 87 1.23 7.07 21.92
CA ASN A 87 2.53 7.60 22.29
C ASN A 87 3.51 6.41 22.36
N ALA A 88 4.70 6.56 21.76
CA ALA A 88 5.78 5.59 21.91
C ALA A 88 6.44 5.69 23.29
N ALA A 89 6.43 6.89 23.89
CA ALA A 89 6.81 7.11 25.28
C ALA A 89 5.60 7.00 26.22
N ALA A 90 5.86 6.92 27.53
CA ALA A 90 4.79 6.88 28.53
C ALA A 90 3.92 8.15 28.46
N ASP A 91 2.60 7.99 28.56
CA ASP A 91 1.63 9.08 28.47
C ASP A 91 1.95 10.22 29.44
N ALA A 92 2.30 9.91 30.70
CA ALA A 92 2.68 10.92 31.69
C ALA A 92 3.88 11.79 31.25
N THR A 93 4.85 11.20 30.56
CA THR A 93 6.00 11.93 30.00
C THR A 93 5.56 12.81 28.84
N CYS A 94 4.72 12.29 27.95
CA CYS A 94 4.20 13.03 26.81
C CYS A 94 3.27 14.18 27.19
N ASP A 95 2.48 14.01 28.24
CA ASP A 95 1.63 15.05 28.79
C ASP A 95 2.45 16.16 29.46
N ALA A 96 3.55 15.81 30.13
CA ALA A 96 4.51 16.79 30.64
C ALA A 96 5.16 17.60 29.52
N TYR A 97 5.58 16.94 28.42
CA TYR A 97 6.13 17.64 27.25
C TYR A 97 5.11 18.54 26.57
N LYS A 98 3.86 18.08 26.45
CA LYS A 98 2.75 18.89 25.95
C LYS A 98 2.51 20.11 26.81
N ALA A 99 2.43 19.95 28.14
CA ALA A 99 2.25 21.05 29.08
C ALA A 99 3.41 22.06 29.03
N ALA A 100 4.63 21.58 28.75
CA ALA A 100 5.80 22.41 28.52
C ALA A 100 5.89 23.01 27.10
N ASN A 101 4.85 22.86 26.26
CA ASN A 101 4.79 23.32 24.86
C ASN A 101 5.92 22.79 23.97
N GLN A 102 6.43 21.59 24.25
CA GLN A 102 7.54 20.98 23.50
C GLN A 102 7.11 20.17 22.27
N CYS A 103 5.83 20.21 21.91
CA CYS A 103 5.29 19.52 20.73
C CYS A 103 5.81 20.05 19.38
N ALA A 104 6.59 21.13 19.36
CA ALA A 104 7.32 21.56 18.17
C ALA A 104 8.66 20.83 17.98
N SER A 105 9.15 20.13 19.02
CA SER A 105 10.40 19.38 18.96
C SER A 105 10.20 18.08 18.18
N PRO A 106 11.04 17.78 17.17
CA PRO A 106 10.88 16.60 16.32
C PRO A 106 10.91 15.29 17.12
N SER A 107 11.76 15.22 18.15
CA SER A 107 11.84 14.06 19.04
C SER A 107 10.56 13.87 19.86
N VAL A 108 9.93 14.97 20.30
CA VAL A 108 8.67 14.91 21.05
C VAL A 108 7.53 14.53 20.12
N THR A 109 7.47 15.09 18.90
CA THR A 109 6.43 14.72 17.94
C THR A 109 6.47 13.25 17.54
N ALA A 110 7.67 12.67 17.42
CA ALA A 110 7.83 11.26 17.07
C ALA A 110 7.39 10.33 18.21
N ASN A 111 7.67 10.69 19.47
CA ASN A 111 7.39 9.83 20.62
C ASN A 111 6.04 10.10 21.28
N CYS A 112 5.48 11.28 21.08
CA CYS A 112 4.30 11.79 21.76
C CYS A 112 3.22 12.24 20.78
N ALA A 113 3.12 11.54 19.63
CA ALA A 113 2.24 11.90 18.53
C ALA A 113 0.78 12.07 18.99
N LYS A 114 0.29 11.19 19.87
CA LYS A 114 -1.07 11.29 20.43
C LYS A 114 -1.23 12.49 21.35
N SER A 115 -0.37 12.66 22.36
CA SER A 115 -0.49 13.79 23.30
C SER A 115 -0.34 15.14 22.59
N CYS A 116 0.56 15.22 21.60
CA CYS A 116 0.77 16.40 20.78
C CYS A 116 -0.28 16.62 19.68
N GLY A 117 -1.26 15.72 19.53
CA GLY A 117 -2.32 15.84 18.53
C GLY A 117 -1.85 15.72 17.07
N ILE A 118 -0.68 15.11 16.85
CA ILE A 118 -0.12 14.81 15.52
C ILE A 118 -0.97 13.75 14.83
N CYS A 119 -1.44 12.76 15.60
CA CYS A 119 -2.40 11.77 15.15
C CYS A 119 -3.67 11.86 15.99
N THR A 120 -4.76 11.31 15.45
CA THR A 120 -6.00 11.09 16.18
C THR A 120 -6.47 9.67 15.88
N ASP A 121 -7.08 9.00 16.86
CA ASP A 121 -7.78 7.73 16.65
C ASP A 121 -9.08 7.91 15.83
N THR A 122 -9.21 9.01 15.07
CA THR A 122 -10.41 9.29 14.31
C THR A 122 -10.61 8.15 13.32
N PRO A 123 -11.69 7.35 13.46
CA PRO A 123 -12.09 6.46 12.39
C PRO A 123 -12.20 7.32 11.15
N ALA A 124 -11.63 6.88 10.02
CA ALA A 124 -11.79 7.57 8.75
C ALA A 124 -13.24 8.07 8.65
N PRO A 125 -13.48 9.37 8.34
CA PRO A 125 -14.83 9.89 8.21
C PRO A 125 -15.62 8.89 7.37
N PRO A 126 -16.83 8.46 7.78
CA PRO A 126 -17.61 7.54 6.96
C PRO A 126 -17.60 8.11 5.55
N THR A 127 -17.08 7.32 4.60
CA THR A 127 -17.03 7.69 3.20
C THR A 127 -18.39 8.29 2.87
N PRO A 128 -18.48 9.49 2.27
CA PRO A 128 -19.77 10.09 1.96
C PRO A 128 -20.64 9.03 1.33
N GLN A 129 -21.70 8.59 2.03
CA GLN A 129 -22.58 7.58 1.50
C GLN A 129 -23.13 8.17 0.21
N ASP A 130 -22.68 7.61 -0.91
CA ASP A 130 -23.28 7.92 -2.19
C ASP A 130 -24.80 7.72 -1.99
N PRO A 131 -25.65 8.73 -2.19
CA PRO A 131 -27.09 8.58 -2.02
C PRO A 131 -27.67 7.52 -2.99
N SER A 132 -26.89 7.06 -3.96
CA SER A 132 -27.19 5.91 -4.82
C SER A 132 -26.74 4.55 -4.25
N CYS A 133 -26.00 4.51 -3.13
CA CYS A 133 -25.57 3.30 -2.44
C CYS A 133 -26.78 2.61 -1.80
N LYS A 134 -27.31 1.64 -2.53
CA LYS A 134 -28.39 0.76 -2.10
C LYS A 134 -28.01 -0.69 -2.38
N ASN A 135 -28.59 -1.60 -1.62
CA ASN A 135 -28.60 -3.00 -2.02
C ASN A 135 -29.44 -3.14 -3.30
N ALA A 136 -28.97 -3.97 -4.24
CA ALA A 136 -29.77 -4.37 -5.39
C ALA A 136 -30.79 -5.46 -4.99
N ALA A 137 -30.45 -6.28 -3.99
CA ALA A 137 -31.38 -7.18 -3.33
C ALA A 137 -32.07 -6.51 -2.13
N ALA A 138 -33.09 -7.17 -1.57
CA ALA A 138 -33.78 -6.69 -0.38
C ALA A 138 -32.84 -6.60 0.83
N ASP A 139 -32.95 -5.51 1.60
CA ASP A 139 -32.10 -5.25 2.77
C ASP A 139 -32.08 -6.44 3.75
N LYS A 140 -33.24 -7.02 4.06
CA LYS A 140 -33.35 -8.19 4.94
C LYS A 140 -32.51 -9.39 4.47
N THR A 141 -32.43 -9.61 3.17
CA THR A 141 -31.63 -10.70 2.58
C THR A 141 -30.14 -10.38 2.68
N CYS A 142 -29.77 -9.14 2.43
CA CYS A 142 -28.39 -8.68 2.52
C CYS A 142 -27.85 -8.63 3.95
N ASP A 143 -28.72 -8.31 4.92
CA ASP A 143 -28.38 -8.32 6.34
C ASP A 143 -28.19 -9.76 6.85
N ALA A 144 -28.98 -10.72 6.34
CA ALA A 144 -28.75 -12.14 6.61
C ALA A 144 -27.39 -12.61 6.05
N TYR A 145 -27.07 -12.28 4.80
CA TYR A 145 -25.76 -12.60 4.22
C TYR A 145 -24.60 -11.95 4.97
N LYS A 146 -24.78 -10.71 5.47
CA LYS A 146 -23.79 -10.06 6.33
C LYS A 146 -23.61 -10.82 7.63
N ALA A 147 -24.70 -11.19 8.31
CA ALA A 147 -24.65 -11.93 9.57
C ALA A 147 -23.99 -13.31 9.41
N GLU A 148 -24.12 -13.93 8.24
CA GLU A 148 -23.45 -15.17 7.86
C GLU A 148 -22.03 -14.98 7.32
N ASN A 149 -21.47 -13.76 7.37
CA ASN A 149 -20.14 -13.41 6.84
C ASN A 149 -19.95 -13.71 5.34
N GLN A 150 -21.02 -13.68 4.53
CA GLN A 150 -20.97 -13.96 3.10
C GLN A 150 -20.60 -12.75 2.22
N CYS A 151 -20.16 -11.64 2.82
CA CYS A 151 -19.79 -10.43 2.08
C CYS A 151 -18.54 -10.59 1.18
N GLY A 152 -17.85 -11.74 1.23
CA GLY A 152 -16.80 -12.11 0.27
C GLY A 152 -17.30 -12.81 -1.01
N SER A 153 -18.57 -13.22 -1.06
CA SER A 153 -19.14 -13.92 -2.21
C SER A 153 -19.45 -12.95 -3.35
N ALA A 154 -19.01 -13.26 -4.58
CA ALA A 154 -19.18 -12.39 -5.75
C ALA A 154 -20.64 -11.93 -5.96
N SER A 155 -21.60 -12.84 -5.81
CA SER A 155 -23.04 -12.52 -5.94
C SER A 155 -23.54 -11.61 -4.81
N VAL A 156 -23.02 -11.77 -3.59
CA VAL A 156 -23.40 -10.93 -2.43
C VAL A 156 -22.79 -9.54 -2.58
N ILE A 157 -21.53 -9.45 -3.02
CA ILE A 157 -20.84 -8.17 -3.28
C ILE A 157 -21.63 -7.31 -4.28
N VAL A 158 -22.17 -7.90 -5.34
CA VAL A 158 -22.93 -7.17 -6.36
C VAL A 158 -24.29 -6.69 -5.82
N ASN A 159 -24.95 -7.52 -5.02
CA ASN A 159 -26.33 -7.28 -4.60
C ASN A 159 -26.48 -6.58 -3.25
N CYS A 160 -25.45 -6.63 -2.40
CA CYS A 160 -25.52 -6.26 -0.99
C CYS A 160 -24.45 -5.23 -0.59
N LYS A 161 -24.06 -4.36 -1.54
CA LYS A 161 -22.99 -3.37 -1.36
C LYS A 161 -23.16 -2.52 -0.09
N LYS A 162 -24.38 -2.04 0.17
CA LYS A 162 -24.69 -1.22 1.35
C LYS A 162 -24.54 -2.03 2.63
N SER A 163 -25.19 -3.20 2.73
CA SER A 163 -25.12 -4.02 3.95
C SER A 163 -23.70 -4.52 4.23
N CYS A 164 -22.92 -4.80 3.19
CA CYS A 164 -21.54 -5.26 3.29
C CYS A 164 -20.48 -4.14 3.44
N GLY A 165 -20.88 -2.87 3.51
CA GLY A 165 -19.92 -1.76 3.66
C GLY A 165 -18.95 -1.62 2.48
N LEU A 166 -19.40 -2.00 1.28
CA LEU A 166 -18.67 -1.87 0.02
C LEU A 166 -19.02 -0.56 -0.71
N CYS A 167 -19.63 0.35 0.07
CA CYS A 167 -19.71 1.78 -0.12
C CYS A 167 -18.91 2.38 1.06
#